data_AF-A0AAV0S7Q1-F1
#
_entry.id   AF-A0AAV0S7Q1-F1
#
_cell.length_a   1.000
_cell.length_b   1.000
_cell.length_c   1.000
_cell.angle_alpha   90.00
_cell.angle_beta   90.00
_cell.angle_gamma   90.00
#
_symmetry.space_group_name_H-M   'P 1'
#
loop_
_entity.id
_entity.type
_entity.pdbx_description
1 polymer ?
#
loop_
_entity_poly.entity_id
_entity_poly.type
_entity_poly.pdbx_seq_one_letter_code
_entity_poly.pdbx_strand_id
1 'polypeptide(L)'
;LKELCPLPCSQLDVSNNRKAVVIHVPYRLRKGYRKIHVKLVRELEKKFSGKDVVVIATRRIVRPPKKGSAAQRPRSRTLTSVHEAMLEDVVAPAEIVGKRTRYRLDGSKIMKVFLDTKEQINTEYKLETFSSVYRKLTGKDVVFEFRAAEA
;
A
#
# COMPACT_ATOMS: atom_id res chain seq x y z
N LEU A 1 -18.18 7.57 13.57
CA LEU A 1 -17.28 6.42 13.86
C LEU A 1 -18.02 5.19 14.40
N LYS A 2 -19.31 5.29 14.77
CA LYS A 2 -20.09 4.21 15.43
C LYS A 2 -20.50 3.02 14.54
N GLU A 3 -20.26 3.08 13.23
CA GLU A 3 -20.54 1.98 12.27
C GLU A 3 -19.26 1.36 11.66
N LEU A 4 -18.13 1.49 12.37
CA LEU A 4 -16.92 0.78 11.96
C LEU A 4 -17.01 -0.67 12.43
N CYS A 5 -17.51 -1.56 11.55
CA CYS A 5 -17.45 -3.00 11.76
C CYS A 5 -15.99 -3.41 12.07
N PRO A 6 -15.73 -4.32 13.03
CA PRO A 6 -14.37 -4.73 13.37
C PRO A 6 -13.63 -5.19 12.11
N LEU A 7 -12.58 -4.48 11.75
CA LEU A 7 -11.80 -4.78 10.56
C LEU A 7 -10.71 -5.80 10.92
N PRO A 8 -10.43 -6.77 10.04
CA PRO A 8 -9.27 -7.63 10.21
C PRO A 8 -8.00 -6.78 10.21
N CYS A 9 -7.10 -7.04 11.14
CA CYS A 9 -5.79 -6.41 11.20
C CYS A 9 -4.69 -7.46 11.24
N SER A 10 -3.55 -7.14 10.62
CA SER A 10 -2.37 -7.98 10.62
C SER A 10 -1.18 -7.17 11.11
N GLN A 11 -0.44 -7.71 12.07
CA GLN A 11 0.78 -7.09 12.56
C GLN A 11 1.97 -7.57 11.73
N LEU A 12 2.82 -6.64 11.29
CA LEU A 12 4.01 -6.93 10.50
C LEU A 12 5.23 -6.30 11.16
N ASP A 13 6.32 -7.05 11.28
CA ASP A 13 7.59 -6.46 11.70
C ASP A 13 8.22 -5.67 10.56
N VAL A 14 8.72 -4.47 10.88
CA VAL A 14 9.44 -3.56 9.99
C VAL A 14 10.92 -3.57 10.38
N SER A 15 11.81 -3.25 9.44
CA SER A 15 13.22 -2.97 9.75
C SER A 15 13.31 -1.87 10.82
N ASN A 16 14.30 -1.93 11.72
CA ASN A 16 14.46 -1.07 12.91
C ASN A 16 13.60 -1.42 14.14
N ASN A 17 13.29 -2.70 14.39
CA ASN A 17 12.55 -3.17 15.57
C ASN A 17 11.15 -2.55 15.78
N ARG A 18 10.66 -1.79 14.80
CA ARG A 18 9.31 -1.22 14.77
C ARG A 18 8.33 -2.25 14.24
N LYS A 19 7.09 -2.20 14.71
CA LYS A 19 6.00 -3.06 14.21
C LYS A 19 4.96 -2.19 13.52
N ALA A 20 4.50 -2.61 12.36
CA ALA A 20 3.41 -1.98 11.65
C ALA A 20 2.10 -2.75 11.85
N VAL A 21 0.99 -2.03 11.93
CA VAL A 21 -0.36 -2.59 11.96
C VAL A 21 -1.02 -2.30 10.62
N VAL A 22 -1.33 -3.35 9.87
CA VAL A 22 -2.05 -3.26 8.60
C VAL A 22 -3.52 -3.55 8.86
N ILE A 23 -4.38 -2.59 8.50
CA ILE A 23 -5.83 -2.70 8.66
C ILE A 23 -6.46 -2.98 7.31
N HIS A 24 -7.20 -4.07 7.24
CA HIS A 24 -7.83 -4.57 6.02
C HIS A 24 -9.27 -4.04 5.91
N VAL A 25 -9.48 -3.09 5.01
CA VAL A 25 -10.79 -2.47 4.76
C VAL A 25 -11.47 -3.17 3.58
N PRO A 26 -12.77 -3.54 3.67
CA PRO A 26 -13.51 -4.01 2.50
C PRO A 26 -13.47 -3.00 1.35
N TYR A 27 -13.18 -3.45 0.12
CA TYR A 27 -13.06 -2.58 -1.06
C TYR A 27 -14.24 -1.61 -1.26
N ARG A 28 -15.47 -2.03 -0.90
CA ARG A 28 -16.68 -1.20 -0.97
C ARG A 28 -16.57 0.08 -0.12
N LEU A 29 -15.92 0.02 1.03
CA LEU A 29 -15.80 1.13 1.97
C LEU A 29 -14.56 2.00 1.73
N ARG A 30 -13.64 1.59 0.84
CA ARG A 30 -12.36 2.27 0.58
C ARG A 30 -12.48 3.78 0.42
N LYS A 31 -13.47 4.26 -0.34
CA LYS A 31 -13.68 5.69 -0.59
C LYS A 31 -13.98 6.48 0.70
N GLY A 32 -14.75 5.91 1.62
CA GLY A 32 -15.06 6.54 2.91
C GLY A 32 -13.82 6.62 3.81
N TYR A 33 -13.05 5.52 3.88
CA TYR A 33 -11.82 5.49 4.67
C TYR A 33 -10.74 6.40 4.10
N ARG A 34 -10.64 6.57 2.78
CA ARG A 34 -9.69 7.53 2.17
C ARG A 34 -10.00 8.97 2.59
N LYS A 35 -11.28 9.34 2.72
CA LYS A 35 -11.67 10.69 3.19
C LYS A 35 -11.28 10.95 4.65
N ILE A 36 -11.35 9.92 5.50
CA ILE A 36 -11.10 10.05 6.96
C ILE A 36 -9.67 9.60 7.31
N HIS A 37 -8.86 9.22 6.31
CA HIS A 37 -7.59 8.51 6.49
C HIS A 37 -6.64 9.20 7.47
N VAL A 38 -6.38 10.50 7.29
CA VAL A 38 -5.46 11.29 8.12
C VAL A 38 -5.90 11.30 9.60
N LYS A 39 -7.21 11.47 9.86
CA LYS A 39 -7.75 11.49 11.23
C LYS A 39 -7.69 10.10 11.86
N LEU A 40 -8.09 9.07 11.12
CA LEU A 40 -8.12 7.69 11.58
C LEU A 40 -6.71 7.17 11.91
N VAL A 41 -5.74 7.39 11.03
CA VAL A 41 -4.36 6.96 11.25
C VAL A 41 -3.77 7.65 12.47
N ARG A 42 -3.98 8.97 12.61
CA ARG A 42 -3.49 9.74 13.77
C ARG A 42 -4.09 9.26 15.10
N GLU A 43 -5.38 8.95 15.14
CA GLU A 43 -6.04 8.42 16.34
C GLU A 43 -5.55 7.02 16.70
N LEU A 44 -5.30 6.18 15.69
CA LEU A 44 -4.82 4.82 15.91
C LEU A 44 -3.34 4.79 16.29
N GLU A 45 -2.49 5.63 15.71
CA GLU A 45 -1.07 5.73 16.10
C GLU A 45 -0.90 6.22 17.53
N LYS A 46 -1.79 7.10 18.01
CA LYS A 46 -1.82 7.49 19.43
C LYS A 46 -2.17 6.32 20.35
N LYS A 47 -3.08 5.43 19.93
CA LYS A 47 -3.48 4.24 20.71
C LYS A 47 -2.44 3.12 20.64
N PHE A 48 -1.83 2.95 19.49
CA PHE A 48 -0.79 1.97 19.22
C PHE A 48 0.57 2.66 19.24
N SER A 49 0.97 3.15 20.42
CA SER A 49 2.26 3.78 20.66
C SER A 49 3.42 2.98 20.05
N GLY A 50 4.20 3.64 19.20
CA GLY A 50 5.38 3.05 18.55
C GLY A 50 5.08 2.09 17.39
N LYS A 51 3.82 2.00 16.93
CA LYS A 51 3.46 1.21 15.75
C LYS A 51 2.92 2.09 14.64
N ASP A 52 3.46 1.91 13.44
CA ASP A 52 2.95 2.59 12.25
C ASP A 52 1.68 1.91 11.75
N VAL A 53 0.65 2.70 11.45
CA VAL A 53 -0.64 2.17 10.98
C VAL A 53 -0.78 2.41 9.47
N VAL A 54 -1.09 1.35 8.73
CA VAL A 54 -1.34 1.38 7.28
C VAL A 54 -2.71 0.79 6.98
N VAL A 55 -3.49 1.45 6.14
CA VAL A 55 -4.85 1.04 5.78
C VAL A 55 -4.87 0.53 4.34
N ILE A 56 -5.29 -0.71 4.12
CA ILE A 56 -5.28 -1.34 2.79
C ILE A 56 -6.67 -1.88 2.48
N ALA A 57 -7.15 -1.71 1.25
CA ALA A 57 -8.37 -2.36 0.83
C ALA A 57 -8.15 -3.83 0.45
N THR A 58 -9.01 -4.72 0.97
CA THR A 58 -9.02 -6.13 0.62
C THR A 58 -9.50 -6.30 -0.82
N ARG A 59 -8.60 -6.77 -1.69
CA ARG A 59 -8.87 -7.03 -3.10
C ARG A 59 -8.70 -8.52 -3.38
N ARG A 60 -9.64 -9.10 -4.12
CA ARG A 60 -9.59 -10.51 -4.53
C ARG A 60 -8.88 -10.64 -5.87
N ILE A 61 -7.76 -11.36 -5.90
CA ILE A 61 -7.08 -11.77 -7.13
C ILE A 61 -7.78 -13.02 -7.66
N VAL A 62 -8.16 -13.00 -8.93
CA VAL A 62 -8.76 -14.17 -9.61
C VAL A 62 -7.72 -14.73 -10.56
N ARG A 63 -7.51 -16.05 -10.54
CA ARG A 63 -6.57 -16.69 -11.47
C ARG A 63 -7.10 -16.59 -12.91
N PRO A 64 -6.22 -16.54 -13.94
CA PRO A 64 -6.67 -16.62 -15.32
C PRO A 64 -7.55 -17.86 -15.54
N PRO A 65 -8.63 -17.75 -16.33
CA PRO A 65 -9.46 -18.90 -16.69
C PRO A 65 -8.62 -19.98 -17.39
N LYS A 66 -8.99 -21.25 -17.21
CA LYS A 66 -8.36 -22.36 -17.96
C LYS A 66 -8.74 -22.26 -19.44
N LYS A 67 -7.85 -22.73 -20.32
CA LYS A 67 -8.10 -22.75 -21.77
C LYS A 67 -9.38 -23.56 -22.04
N GLY A 68 -10.37 -22.93 -22.71
CA GLY A 68 -11.67 -23.54 -23.01
C GLY A 68 -12.82 -23.15 -22.09
N SER A 69 -12.59 -22.39 -21.00
CA SER A 69 -13.71 -21.88 -20.18
C SER A 69 -14.26 -20.57 -20.73
N ALA A 70 -15.59 -20.43 -20.76
CA ALA A 70 -16.28 -19.19 -21.17
C ALA A 70 -16.18 -18.03 -20.16
N ALA A 71 -15.69 -18.30 -18.94
CA ALA A 71 -15.60 -17.30 -17.89
C ALA A 71 -14.48 -16.27 -18.15
N GLN A 72 -14.85 -15.02 -18.42
CA GLN A 72 -13.89 -13.93 -18.60
C GLN A 72 -13.49 -13.31 -17.25
N ARG A 73 -12.19 -13.21 -16.98
CA ARG A 73 -11.68 -12.51 -15.78
C ARG A 73 -11.78 -10.99 -15.96
N PRO A 74 -12.41 -10.25 -15.02
CA PRO A 74 -12.37 -8.79 -15.02
C PRO A 74 -10.94 -8.26 -14.85
N ARG A 75 -10.58 -7.20 -15.60
CA ARG A 75 -9.22 -6.59 -15.54
C ARG A 75 -8.85 -6.12 -14.13
N SER A 76 -9.83 -5.63 -13.36
CA SER A 76 -9.67 -5.18 -11.97
C SER A 76 -9.26 -6.27 -10.98
N ARG A 77 -9.41 -7.56 -11.35
CA ARG A 77 -9.03 -8.72 -10.52
C ARG A 77 -7.76 -9.42 -11.03
N THR A 78 -7.01 -8.77 -11.90
CA THR A 78 -5.70 -9.24 -12.35
C THR A 78 -4.63 -8.98 -11.28
N LEU A 79 -3.59 -9.82 -11.22
CA LEU A 79 -2.49 -9.69 -10.26
C LEU A 79 -1.84 -8.29 -10.33
N THR A 80 -1.54 -7.84 -11.55
CA THR A 80 -0.89 -6.55 -11.80
C THR A 80 -1.75 -5.38 -11.36
N SER A 81 -3.02 -5.34 -11.77
CA SER A 81 -3.94 -4.26 -11.40
C SER A 81 -4.20 -4.22 -9.89
N VAL A 82 -4.30 -5.38 -9.23
CA VAL A 82 -4.46 -5.42 -7.77
C VAL A 82 -3.22 -4.90 -7.07
N HIS A 83 -2.02 -5.28 -7.51
CA HIS A 83 -0.77 -4.79 -6.89
C HIS A 83 -0.59 -3.28 -7.07
N GLU A 84 -0.92 -2.74 -8.24
CA GLU A 84 -0.90 -1.29 -8.48
C GLU A 84 -1.88 -0.55 -7.57
N ALA A 85 -3.10 -1.06 -7.44
CA ALA A 85 -4.11 -0.46 -6.58
C ALA A 85 -3.81 -0.63 -5.08
N MET A 86 -3.08 -1.69 -4.69
CA MET A 86 -2.59 -1.84 -3.32
C MET A 86 -1.48 -0.84 -3.00
N LEU A 87 -0.59 -0.59 -3.96
CA LEU A 87 0.47 0.42 -3.80
C LEU A 87 -0.11 1.81 -3.54
N GLU A 88 -1.19 2.19 -4.25
CA GLU A 88 -1.91 3.44 -4.00
C GLU A 88 -2.52 3.53 -2.59
N ASP A 89 -3.05 2.43 -2.06
CA ASP A 89 -3.65 2.44 -0.74
C ASP A 89 -2.60 2.51 0.38
N VAL A 90 -1.45 1.85 0.19
CA VAL A 90 -0.35 1.85 1.17
C VAL A 90 0.20 3.26 1.40
N VAL A 91 0.29 4.06 0.34
CA VAL A 91 0.96 5.37 0.37
C VAL A 91 0.01 6.52 0.71
N ALA A 92 -1.30 6.27 0.83
CA ALA A 92 -2.25 7.29 1.28
C ALA A 92 -1.76 7.92 2.61
N PRO A 93 -1.79 9.26 2.76
CA PRO A 93 -2.43 10.26 1.89
C PRO A 93 -1.65 10.65 0.61
N ALA A 94 -0.36 10.33 0.52
CA ALA A 94 0.49 10.82 -0.56
C ALA A 94 0.14 10.19 -1.90
N GLU A 95 0.21 11.01 -2.95
CA GLU A 95 -0.05 10.59 -4.31
C GLU A 95 1.22 10.16 -5.03
N ILE A 96 1.10 9.11 -5.84
CA ILE A 96 2.22 8.60 -6.62
C ILE A 96 2.30 9.41 -7.92
N VAL A 97 3.39 10.15 -8.07
CA VAL A 97 3.67 10.97 -9.26
C VAL A 97 4.22 10.12 -10.40
N GLY A 98 5.03 9.11 -10.07
CA GLY A 98 5.70 8.29 -11.07
C GLY A 98 6.15 6.94 -10.56
N LYS A 99 6.37 6.01 -11.48
CA LYS A 99 6.88 4.67 -11.19
C LYS A 99 7.94 4.32 -12.22
N ARG A 100 9.13 3.92 -11.76
CA ARG A 100 10.22 3.43 -12.61
C ARG A 100 10.63 2.05 -12.12
N THR A 101 10.69 1.08 -13.02
CA THR A 101 11.25 -0.24 -12.69
C THR A 101 12.69 -0.29 -13.16
N ARG A 102 13.64 -0.48 -12.24
CA ARG A 102 15.04 -0.72 -12.54
C ARG A 102 15.29 -2.23 -12.56
N TYR A 103 15.93 -2.70 -13.61
CA TYR A 103 16.42 -4.06 -13.74
C TYR A 103 17.90 -4.09 -13.38
N ARG A 104 18.32 -4.99 -12.50
CA ARG A 104 19.73 -5.25 -12.22
C ARG A 104 20.28 -6.32 -13.17
N LEU A 105 21.60 -6.44 -13.23
CA LEU A 105 22.31 -7.46 -14.01
C LEU A 105 21.90 -8.88 -13.59
N ASP A 106 21.63 -9.08 -12.29
CA ASP A 106 21.16 -10.37 -11.73
C ASP A 106 19.70 -10.71 -12.10
N GLY A 107 19.03 -9.90 -12.93
CA GLY A 107 17.62 -10.05 -13.29
C GLY A 107 16.62 -9.61 -12.19
N SER A 108 17.12 -9.24 -11.00
CA SER A 108 16.28 -8.68 -9.94
C SER A 108 15.67 -7.33 -10.36
N LYS A 109 14.42 -7.11 -9.94
CA LYS A 109 13.64 -5.91 -10.28
C LYS A 109 13.42 -5.08 -9.03
N ILE A 110 13.73 -3.79 -9.10
CA ILE A 110 13.39 -2.82 -8.07
C ILE A 110 12.46 -1.78 -8.64
N MET A 111 11.32 -1.61 -7.98
CA MET A 111 10.36 -0.56 -8.32
C MET A 111 10.70 0.70 -7.52
N LYS A 112 11.16 1.75 -8.20
CA LYS A 112 11.28 3.10 -7.65
C LYS A 112 9.95 3.82 -7.83
N VAL A 113 9.34 4.25 -6.74
CA VAL A 113 8.05 4.92 -6.72
C VAL A 113 8.27 6.34 -6.24
N PHE A 114 7.88 7.31 -7.07
CA PHE A 114 8.05 8.72 -6.79
C PHE A 114 6.77 9.28 -6.17
N LEU A 115 6.91 9.86 -4.99
CA LEU A 115 5.83 10.50 -4.25
C LEU A 115 5.84 12.01 -4.44
N ASP A 116 4.67 12.63 -4.29
CA ASP A 116 4.54 14.10 -4.31
C ASP A 116 5.24 14.72 -3.09
N THR A 117 5.91 15.85 -3.28
CA THR A 117 6.72 16.52 -2.26
C THR A 117 5.87 17.25 -1.22
N LYS A 118 4.61 17.57 -1.55
CA LYS A 118 3.69 18.31 -0.68
C LYS A 118 3.43 17.62 0.66
N GLU A 119 3.44 16.29 0.68
CA GLU A 119 3.16 15.49 1.87
C GLU A 119 4.41 14.83 2.48
N GLN A 120 5.60 15.29 2.07
CA GLN A 120 6.88 14.75 2.52
C GLN A 120 7.00 14.73 4.05
N ILE A 121 6.70 15.86 4.70
CA ILE A 121 6.80 16.02 6.17
C ILE A 121 5.99 14.96 6.93
N ASN A 122 4.83 14.57 6.39
CA ASN A 122 3.92 13.63 7.04
C ASN A 122 4.21 12.16 6.72
N THR A 123 4.91 11.87 5.62
CA THR A 123 5.07 10.49 5.11
C THR A 123 6.50 9.97 5.17
N GLU A 124 7.49 10.86 5.35
CA GLU A 124 8.91 10.53 5.36
C GLU A 124 9.28 9.49 6.44
N TYR A 125 8.70 9.60 7.64
CA TYR A 125 8.98 8.64 8.73
C TYR A 125 8.44 7.23 8.47
N LYS A 126 7.56 7.04 7.47
CA LYS A 126 6.88 5.78 7.15
C LYS A 126 7.40 5.07 5.91
N LEU A 127 8.36 5.64 5.17
CA LEU A 127 8.80 5.08 3.88
C LEU A 127 9.31 3.63 4.01
N GLU A 128 10.05 3.33 5.08
CA GLU A 128 10.53 1.97 5.39
C GLU A 128 9.36 1.01 5.66
N THR A 129 8.35 1.49 6.38
CA THR A 129 7.13 0.74 6.67
C THR A 129 6.35 0.44 5.40
N PHE A 130 6.20 1.40 4.49
CA PHE A 130 5.52 1.17 3.21
C PHE A 130 6.25 0.11 2.37
N SER A 131 7.58 0.15 2.31
CA SER A 131 8.38 -0.82 1.56
C SER A 131 8.22 -2.23 2.13
N SER A 132 8.36 -2.36 3.46
CA SER A 132 8.25 -3.67 4.13
C SER A 132 6.84 -4.27 4.05
N VAL A 133 5.78 -3.46 4.22
CA VAL A 133 4.38 -3.88 4.09
C VAL A 133 4.11 -4.37 2.67
N TYR A 134 4.50 -3.59 1.66
CA TYR A 134 4.26 -3.95 0.27
C TYR A 134 5.05 -5.21 -0.14
N ARG A 135 6.29 -5.34 0.32
CA ARG A 135 7.12 -6.54 0.11
C ARG A 135 6.49 -7.78 0.74
N LYS A 136 6.00 -7.71 1.98
CA LYS A 136 5.32 -8.84 2.64
C LYS A 136 4.03 -9.24 1.95
N LEU A 137 3.25 -8.28 1.45
CA LEU A 137 1.97 -8.56 0.80
C LEU A 137 2.11 -9.06 -0.64
N THR A 138 3.12 -8.59 -1.38
CA THR A 138 3.22 -8.83 -2.83
C THR A 138 4.47 -9.57 -3.27
N GLY A 139 5.48 -9.69 -2.41
CA GLY A 139 6.79 -10.25 -2.73
C GLY A 139 7.66 -9.37 -3.63
N LYS A 140 7.26 -8.12 -3.90
CA LYS A 140 8.01 -7.20 -4.77
C LYS A 140 8.78 -6.17 -3.96
N ASP A 141 10.02 -5.94 -4.34
CA ASP A 141 10.87 -4.91 -3.72
C ASP A 141 10.55 -3.52 -4.29
N VAL A 142 10.22 -2.60 -3.39
CA VAL A 142 9.88 -1.21 -3.71
C VAL A 142 10.73 -0.25 -2.88
N VAL A 143 11.19 0.81 -3.53
CA VAL A 143 11.85 1.95 -2.89
C VAL A 143 10.99 3.19 -3.16
N PHE A 144 10.65 3.90 -2.10
CA PHE A 144 9.91 5.16 -2.19
C PHE A 144 10.89 6.32 -2.11
N GLU A 145 10.79 7.25 -3.06
CA GLU A 145 11.62 8.44 -3.16
C GLU A 145 10.70 9.65 -3.42
N PHE A 146 11.04 10.81 -2.87
CA PHE A 146 10.38 12.06 -3.28
C PHE A 146 11.08 12.58 -4.53
N ARG A 147 10.33 13.05 -5.53
CA ARG A 147 10.95 13.67 -6.70
C ARG A 147 11.51 15.02 -6.27
N ALA A 148 12.84 15.12 -6.13
CA ALA A 148 13.48 16.42 -6.14
C ALA A 148 13.18 17.07 -7.50
N ALA A 149 12.70 18.31 -7.51
CA ALA A 149 12.52 19.05 -8.75
C ALA A 149 13.85 18.96 -9.53
N GLU A 150 13.78 18.44 -10.75
CA GLU A 150 14.92 18.47 -11.67
C GLU A 150 15.25 19.94 -11.91
N ALA A 151 16.48 20.33 -11.56
CA ALA A 151 17.08 21.59 -11.97
C ALA A 151 17.34 21.58 -13.48
#